data_AF-A0A803LQK4-F1
#
_entry.id   AF-A0A803LQK4-F1
#
_cell.length_a   1.000
_cell.length_b   1.000
_cell.length_c   1.000
_cell.angle_alpha   90.00
_cell.angle_beta   90.00
_cell.angle_gamma   90.00
#
_symmetry.space_group_name_H-M   'P 1'
#
loop_
_entity.id
_entity.type
_entity.pdbx_description
1 polymer ?
#
loop_
_entity_poly.entity_id
_entity_poly.type
_entity_poly.pdbx_seq_one_letter_code
_entity_poly.pdbx_strand_id
1 'polypeptide(L)'
;MVNDIEFEEVETRLFSDDLQTPEYQAINPMKKVPAIAHGDFTLFESHAILMYLACSYHVPDHWYPADLCKRAKLQSLLDWHHSNLRYGSMGYLVNTILAQFLGKLPNHDCAADCEKKLVESFSTIETMLPDEERNRLIGPYKKVQQWVEDVKEATNPHFDEVHKYLFDVIATLKQKA
;
A
#
# COMPACT_ATOMS: atom_id res chain seq x y z
N MET A 1 12.75 -16.01 -4.77
CA MET A 1 11.76 -14.91 -4.57
C MET A 1 11.58 -14.22 -5.90
N VAL A 2 10.88 -13.09 -6.02
CA VAL A 2 10.65 -12.48 -7.34
C VAL A 2 11.87 -11.67 -7.84
N ASN A 3 12.81 -11.31 -6.96
CA ASN A 3 14.00 -10.49 -7.27
C ASN A 3 15.34 -11.07 -6.77
N ASP A 4 15.35 -12.27 -6.19
CA ASP A 4 16.54 -12.99 -5.68
C ASP A 4 17.49 -12.19 -4.76
N ILE A 5 16.98 -11.17 -4.08
CA ILE A 5 17.70 -10.46 -3.02
C ILE A 5 17.63 -11.32 -1.75
N GLU A 6 18.77 -11.72 -1.20
CA GLU A 6 18.84 -12.43 0.08
C GLU A 6 18.49 -11.48 1.24
N PHE A 7 17.66 -11.94 2.17
CA PHE A 7 17.35 -11.21 3.40
C PHE A 7 17.02 -12.18 4.53
N GLU A 8 17.16 -11.67 5.76
CA GLU A 8 16.63 -12.30 6.97
C GLU A 8 15.35 -11.58 7.36
N GLU A 9 14.25 -12.33 7.49
CA GLU A 9 12.98 -11.78 7.97
C GLU A 9 13.00 -11.71 9.49
N VAL A 10 12.91 -10.50 10.03
CA VAL A 10 12.71 -10.29 11.46
C VAL A 10 11.23 -10.05 11.68
N GLU A 11 10.53 -11.08 12.17
CA GLU A 11 9.10 -11.00 12.45
C GLU A 11 8.86 -10.04 13.63
N THR A 12 8.05 -9.01 13.39
CA THR A 12 7.60 -8.09 14.44
C THR A 12 6.09 -8.16 14.57
N ARG A 13 5.58 -8.34 15.78
CA ARG A 13 4.13 -8.37 15.99
C ARG A 13 3.57 -6.95 15.98
N LEU A 14 2.63 -6.70 15.08
CA LEU A 14 1.89 -5.44 15.05
C LEU A 14 1.15 -5.24 16.38
N PHE A 15 1.13 -3.99 16.85
CA PHE A 15 0.44 -3.59 18.10
C PHE A 15 0.99 -4.26 19.37
N SER A 16 2.23 -4.74 19.33
CA SER A 16 2.96 -5.26 20.48
C SER A 16 4.06 -4.30 20.94
N ASP A 17 4.71 -4.66 22.06
CA ASP A 17 5.89 -3.95 22.58
C ASP A 17 7.15 -4.14 21.72
N ASP A 18 7.13 -5.06 20.73
CA ASP A 18 8.28 -5.33 19.86
C ASP A 18 8.77 -4.03 19.17
N LEU A 19 7.82 -3.16 18.75
CA LEU A 19 8.10 -1.86 18.12
C LEU A 19 8.50 -0.76 19.12
N GLN A 20 8.37 -1.02 20.43
CA GLN A 20 8.73 -0.10 21.51
C GLN A 20 10.15 -0.34 22.04
N THR A 21 10.80 -1.43 21.65
CA THR A 21 12.17 -1.73 22.07
C THR A 21 13.15 -0.63 21.63
N PRO A 22 14.16 -0.27 22.45
CA PRO A 22 15.23 0.64 22.03
C PRO A 22 15.95 0.17 20.77
N GLU A 23 16.11 -1.16 20.62
CA GLU A 23 16.75 -1.81 19.49
C GLU A 23 15.99 -1.54 18.19
N TYR A 24 14.66 -1.73 18.19
CA TYR A 24 13.84 -1.42 17.01
C TYR A 24 13.79 0.08 16.72
N GLN A 25 13.68 0.91 17.75
CA GLN A 25 13.61 2.36 17.60
C GLN A 25 14.90 2.98 17.03
N ALA A 26 16.05 2.33 17.25
CA ALA A 26 17.30 2.69 16.58
C ALA A 26 17.24 2.47 15.06
N ILE A 27 16.37 1.58 14.57
CA ILE A 27 16.14 1.33 13.14
C ILE A 27 15.01 2.23 12.62
N ASN A 28 13.88 2.28 13.33
CA ASN A 28 12.74 3.13 12.97
C ASN A 28 12.21 3.92 14.19
N PRO A 29 12.58 5.20 14.35
CA PRO A 29 12.12 6.04 15.45
C PRO A 29 10.60 6.32 15.40
N MET A 30 9.95 6.09 14.25
CA MET A 30 8.50 6.23 14.10
C MET A 30 7.71 5.03 14.66
N LYS A 31 8.40 3.95 15.07
CA LYS A 31 7.80 2.75 15.67
C LYS A 31 6.75 2.08 14.77
N LYS A 32 7.04 2.04 13.47
CA LYS A 32 6.17 1.47 12.43
C LYS A 32 6.93 0.44 11.63
N VAL A 33 6.21 -0.40 10.91
CA VAL A 33 6.77 -1.28 9.88
C VAL A 33 6.35 -0.79 8.49
N PRO A 34 7.10 -1.10 7.42
CA PRO A 34 8.37 -1.82 7.41
C PRO A 34 9.59 -0.95 7.78
N ALA A 35 10.69 -1.61 8.15
CA ALA A 35 12.02 -1.03 8.33
C ALA A 35 13.07 -2.08 7.91
N ILE A 36 14.27 -1.65 7.50
CA ILE A 36 15.38 -2.53 7.15
C ILE A 36 16.66 -2.09 7.86
N ALA A 37 17.57 -3.05 8.08
CA ALA A 37 18.97 -2.82 8.40
C ALA A 37 19.84 -3.51 7.33
N HIS A 38 20.85 -2.80 6.82
CA HIS A 38 21.82 -3.31 5.87
C HIS A 38 23.23 -2.90 6.31
N GLY A 39 23.91 -3.80 7.03
CA GLY A 39 25.14 -3.46 7.75
C GLY A 39 24.84 -2.39 8.82
N ASP A 40 25.62 -1.31 8.83
CA ASP A 40 25.43 -0.19 9.76
C ASP A 40 24.34 0.82 9.30
N PHE A 41 23.75 0.60 8.13
CA PHE A 41 22.72 1.48 7.59
C PHE A 41 21.31 1.00 7.97
N THR A 42 20.49 1.89 8.49
CA THR A 42 19.07 1.63 8.79
C THR A 42 18.17 2.55 7.97
N LEU A 43 17.01 2.04 7.55
CA LEU A 43 16.06 2.78 6.74
C LEU A 43 14.62 2.36 7.06
N PHE A 44 13.73 3.33 7.11
CA PHE A 44 12.28 3.14 7.23
C PHE A 44 11.56 3.92 6.12
N GLU A 45 10.25 3.74 6.03
CA GLU A 45 9.38 4.10 4.89
C GLU A 45 9.45 3.10 3.73
N SER A 46 8.32 2.46 3.42
CA SER A 46 8.25 1.38 2.44
C SER A 46 8.70 1.81 1.04
N HIS A 47 8.31 3.01 0.59
CA HIS A 47 8.73 3.51 -0.73
C HIS A 47 10.23 3.83 -0.78
N ALA A 48 10.81 4.36 0.30
CA ALA A 48 12.25 4.61 0.39
C ALA A 48 13.04 3.29 0.40
N ILE A 49 12.55 2.28 1.13
CA ILE A 49 13.11 0.91 1.13
C ILE A 49 13.08 0.32 -0.28
N LEU A 50 11.96 0.39 -1.00
CA LEU A 50 11.85 -0.12 -2.36
C LEU A 50 12.84 0.56 -3.31
N MET A 51 12.97 1.89 -3.25
CA MET A 51 13.95 2.63 -4.04
C MET A 51 15.38 2.25 -3.69
N TYR A 52 15.69 2.13 -2.39
CA TYR A 52 17.01 1.74 -1.92
C TYR A 52 17.41 0.36 -2.45
N LEU A 53 16.52 -0.63 -2.33
CA LEU A 53 16.77 -1.98 -2.84
C LEU A 53 16.93 -1.98 -4.36
N ALA A 54 16.09 -1.25 -5.09
CA ALA A 54 16.18 -1.16 -6.54
C ALA A 54 17.46 -0.47 -7.04
N CYS A 55 18.02 0.47 -6.29
CA CYS A 55 19.28 1.14 -6.60
C CYS A 55 20.51 0.37 -6.13
N SER A 56 20.40 -0.39 -5.04
CA SER A 56 21.52 -1.13 -4.44
C SER A 56 21.74 -2.49 -5.09
N TYR A 57 20.70 -3.08 -5.68
CA TYR A 57 20.73 -4.39 -6.31
C TYR A 57 20.37 -4.29 -7.79
N HIS A 58 20.85 -5.22 -8.60
CA HIS A 58 20.49 -5.28 -10.01
C HIS A 58 19.09 -5.88 -10.18
N VAL A 59 18.06 -5.03 -10.07
CA VAL A 59 16.67 -5.41 -10.33
C VAL A 59 16.33 -5.23 -11.82
N PRO A 60 15.37 -6.01 -12.37
CA PRO A 60 14.92 -5.82 -13.75
C PRO A 60 14.39 -4.40 -14.03
N ASP A 61 14.69 -3.85 -15.21
CA ASP A 61 14.30 -2.47 -15.60
C ASP A 61 12.78 -2.22 -15.55
N HIS A 62 11.98 -3.27 -15.73
CA HIS A 62 10.52 -3.16 -15.65
C HIS A 62 9.99 -2.91 -14.22
N TRP A 63 10.84 -3.03 -13.18
CA TRP A 63 10.51 -2.71 -11.79
C TRP A 63 10.91 -1.30 -11.41
N TYR A 64 12.12 -0.89 -11.79
CA TYR A 64 12.64 0.44 -11.51
C TYR A 64 13.48 0.95 -12.69
N PRO A 65 12.85 1.66 -13.64
CA PRO A 65 13.50 2.00 -14.90
C PRO A 65 14.74 2.87 -14.74
N ALA A 66 15.74 2.65 -15.60
CA ALA A 66 16.89 3.54 -15.73
C ALA A 66 16.52 4.93 -16.30
N ASP A 67 15.50 4.96 -17.17
CA ASP A 67 14.99 6.19 -17.77
C ASP A 67 14.44 7.17 -16.72
N LEU A 68 14.99 8.38 -16.71
CA LEU A 68 14.67 9.40 -15.71
C LEU A 68 13.19 9.76 -15.70
N CYS A 69 12.58 9.92 -16.88
CA CYS A 69 11.18 10.34 -17.01
C CYS A 69 10.22 9.24 -16.52
N LYS A 70 10.48 7.97 -16.86
CA LYS A 70 9.70 6.83 -16.37
C LYS A 70 9.85 6.67 -14.86
N ARG A 71 11.07 6.79 -14.34
CA ARG A 71 11.33 6.74 -12.90
C ARG A 71 10.63 7.86 -12.14
N ALA A 72 10.66 9.09 -12.66
CA ALA A 72 9.95 10.23 -12.05
C ALA A 72 8.43 10.01 -12.02
N LYS A 73 7.84 9.43 -13.07
CA LYS A 73 6.42 9.06 -13.08
C LYS A 73 6.09 7.98 -12.04
N LEU A 74 6.95 6.95 -11.94
CA LEU A 74 6.80 5.90 -10.92
C LEU A 74 6.87 6.49 -9.51
N GLN A 75 7.84 7.36 -9.24
CA GLN A 75 7.96 8.01 -7.93
C GLN A 75 6.73 8.87 -7.61
N SER A 76 6.27 9.68 -8.57
CA SER A 76 5.05 10.48 -8.42
C SER A 76 3.84 9.61 -8.07
N LEU A 77 3.72 8.42 -8.68
CA LEU A 77 2.65 7.47 -8.37
C LEU A 77 2.78 6.88 -6.96
N LEU A 78 4.00 6.53 -6.51
CA LEU A 78 4.23 6.03 -5.16
C LEU A 78 3.89 7.10 -4.10
N ASP A 79 4.30 8.35 -4.33
CA ASP A 79 4.02 9.46 -3.42
C ASP A 79 2.52 9.80 -3.39
N TRP A 80 1.87 9.79 -4.56
CA TRP A 80 0.42 9.92 -4.68
C TRP A 80 -0.29 8.78 -3.93
N HIS A 81 0.13 7.54 -4.13
CA HIS A 81 -0.42 6.37 -3.41
C HIS A 81 -0.33 6.56 -1.89
N HIS A 82 0.82 7.00 -1.37
CA HIS A 82 1.01 7.23 0.06
C HIS A 82 0.04 8.29 0.61
N SER A 83 -0.06 9.42 -0.08
CA SER A 83 -0.80 10.61 0.38
C SER A 83 -2.31 10.53 0.11
N ASN A 84 -2.75 9.59 -0.73
CA ASN A 84 -4.14 9.46 -1.15
C ASN A 84 -4.66 8.07 -0.77
N LEU A 85 -4.44 7.06 -1.61
CA LEU A 85 -5.05 5.73 -1.43
C LEU A 85 -4.71 5.12 -0.06
N ARG A 86 -3.43 5.14 0.32
CA ARG A 86 -2.95 4.59 1.60
C ARG A 86 -3.40 5.44 2.80
N TYR A 87 -3.48 6.75 2.64
CA TYR A 87 -3.98 7.66 3.67
C TYR A 87 -5.48 7.43 3.93
N GLY A 88 -6.30 7.42 2.88
CA GLY A 88 -7.75 7.21 2.99
C GLY A 88 -8.09 5.84 3.58
N SER A 89 -7.49 4.77 3.04
CA SER A 89 -7.75 3.40 3.52
C SER A 89 -7.39 3.20 4.99
N MET A 90 -6.19 3.57 5.40
CA MET A 90 -5.75 3.34 6.78
C MET A 90 -6.23 4.41 7.74
N GLY A 91 -6.46 5.62 7.28
CA GLY A 91 -7.15 6.63 8.06
C GLY A 91 -8.56 6.17 8.43
N TYR A 92 -9.30 5.60 7.48
CA TYR A 92 -10.61 5.00 7.76
C TYR A 92 -10.50 3.87 8.79
N LEU A 93 -9.59 2.91 8.55
CA LEU A 93 -9.43 1.75 9.43
C LEU A 93 -8.99 2.15 10.87
N VAL A 94 -8.05 3.09 10.99
CA VAL A 94 -7.56 3.62 12.27
C VAL A 94 -8.66 4.33 13.03
N ASN A 95 -9.49 5.13 12.36
CA ASN A 95 -10.54 5.90 13.01
C ASN A 95 -11.85 5.11 13.22
N THR A 96 -11.90 3.83 12.84
CA THR A 96 -13.07 2.94 13.00
C THR A 96 -12.72 1.69 13.83
N ILE A 97 -12.18 0.66 13.17
CA ILE A 97 -11.98 -0.67 13.73
C ILE A 97 -10.75 -0.66 14.65
N LEU A 98 -9.61 -0.17 14.16
CA LEU A 98 -8.36 -0.24 14.90
C LEU A 98 -8.33 0.69 16.12
N ALA A 99 -9.08 1.80 16.14
CA ALA A 99 -9.22 2.63 17.34
C ALA A 99 -9.66 1.79 18.54
N GLN A 100 -10.69 0.96 18.35
CA GLN A 100 -11.25 0.12 19.42
C GLN A 100 -10.25 -0.93 19.90
N PHE A 101 -9.54 -1.59 18.97
CA PHE A 101 -8.47 -2.54 19.32
C PHE A 101 -7.32 -1.87 20.09
N LEU A 102 -7.07 -0.58 19.87
CA LEU A 102 -6.06 0.20 20.58
C LEU A 102 -6.58 0.87 21.87
N GLY A 103 -7.79 0.52 22.32
CA GLY A 103 -8.41 1.11 23.52
C GLY A 103 -8.76 2.59 23.37
N LYS A 104 -8.89 3.08 22.13
CA LYS A 104 -9.29 4.45 21.79
C LYS A 104 -10.73 4.48 21.27
N LEU A 105 -11.37 5.64 21.37
CA LEU A 105 -12.67 5.86 20.75
C LEU A 105 -12.51 6.08 19.24
N PRO A 106 -13.38 5.48 18.40
CA PRO A 106 -13.49 5.83 16.99
C PRO A 106 -13.72 7.33 16.79
N ASN A 107 -13.17 7.87 15.72
CA ASN A 107 -13.43 9.24 15.29
C ASN A 107 -14.18 9.20 13.95
N HIS A 108 -15.50 9.19 14.03
CA HIS A 108 -16.36 9.00 12.85
C HIS A 108 -16.24 10.14 11.83
N ASP A 109 -15.99 11.38 12.27
CA ASP A 109 -15.79 12.50 11.36
C ASP A 109 -14.50 12.32 10.56
N CYS A 110 -13.39 12.00 11.22
CA CYS A 110 -12.14 11.68 10.54
C CYS A 110 -12.26 10.43 9.65
N ALA A 111 -13.04 9.43 10.07
CA ALA A 111 -13.30 8.25 9.25
C ALA A 111 -14.04 8.62 7.96
N ALA A 112 -15.09 9.44 8.04
CA ALA A 112 -15.84 9.89 6.87
C ALA A 112 -14.98 10.69 5.88
N ASP A 113 -14.11 11.58 6.38
CA ASP A 113 -13.15 12.31 5.54
C ASP A 113 -12.16 11.37 4.84
N CYS A 114 -11.66 10.36 5.56
CA CYS A 114 -10.75 9.35 5.00
C CYS A 114 -11.45 8.43 4.00
N GLU A 115 -12.72 8.07 4.24
CA GLU A 115 -13.55 7.30 3.32
C GLU A 115 -13.77 8.06 2.01
N LYS A 116 -14.13 9.34 2.09
CA LYS A 116 -14.26 10.20 0.91
C LYS A 116 -12.95 10.22 0.11
N LYS A 117 -11.81 10.39 0.80
CA LYS A 117 -10.49 10.40 0.16
C LYS A 117 -10.16 9.05 -0.50
N LEU A 118 -10.51 7.95 0.14
CA LEU A 118 -10.35 6.59 -0.39
C LEU A 118 -11.18 6.40 -1.66
N VAL A 119 -12.45 6.77 -1.63
CA VAL A 119 -13.36 6.67 -2.77
C VAL A 119 -12.89 7.51 -3.97
N GLU A 120 -12.45 8.74 -3.72
CA GLU A 120 -11.83 9.59 -4.77
C GLU A 120 -10.55 8.98 -5.34
N SER A 121 -9.76 8.30 -4.49
CA SER A 121 -8.53 7.62 -4.91
C SER A 121 -8.81 6.45 -5.84
N PHE A 122 -9.93 5.72 -5.66
CA PHE A 122 -10.29 4.64 -6.58
C PHE A 122 -10.61 5.16 -7.99
N SER A 123 -11.35 6.26 -8.12
CA SER A 123 -11.59 6.86 -9.44
C SER A 123 -10.29 7.29 -10.11
N THR A 124 -9.37 7.84 -9.32
CA THR A 124 -8.07 8.27 -9.80
C THR A 124 -7.21 7.10 -10.27
N ILE A 125 -7.14 6.01 -9.49
CA ILE A 125 -6.32 4.85 -9.86
C ILE A 125 -6.86 4.14 -11.10
N GLU A 126 -8.17 4.04 -11.25
CA GLU A 126 -8.83 3.50 -12.46
C GLU A 126 -8.51 4.32 -13.72
N THR A 127 -8.35 5.64 -13.55
CA THR A 127 -7.96 6.53 -14.65
C THR A 127 -6.46 6.41 -14.95
N MET A 128 -5.62 6.29 -13.92
CA MET A 128 -4.17 6.19 -14.06
C MET A 128 -3.70 4.80 -14.53
N LEU A 129 -4.46 3.74 -14.21
CA LEU A 129 -4.11 2.36 -14.49
C LEU A 129 -5.31 1.61 -15.13
N PRO A 130 -5.55 1.81 -16.45
CA PRO A 130 -6.60 1.11 -17.18
C PRO A 130 -6.41 -0.42 -17.15
N ASP A 131 -7.49 -1.16 -17.43
CA ASP A 131 -7.50 -2.63 -17.42
C ASP A 131 -6.33 -3.27 -18.19
N GLU A 132 -5.98 -2.72 -19.36
CA GLU A 132 -4.87 -3.22 -20.18
C GLU A 132 -3.53 -3.13 -19.42
N GLU A 133 -3.24 -1.98 -18.82
CA GLU A 133 -2.03 -1.76 -18.04
C GLU A 133 -2.05 -2.56 -16.73
N ARG A 134 -3.19 -2.63 -16.05
CA ARG A 134 -3.35 -3.48 -14.85
C ARG A 134 -3.06 -4.94 -15.19
N ASN A 135 -3.62 -5.45 -16.29
CA ASN A 135 -3.40 -6.82 -16.74
C ASN A 135 -1.96 -7.06 -17.18
N ARG A 136 -1.31 -6.06 -17.80
CA ARG A 136 0.13 -6.12 -18.12
C ARG A 136 0.99 -6.22 -16.87
N LEU A 137 0.66 -5.47 -15.82
CA LEU A 137 1.42 -5.44 -14.57
C LEU A 137 1.19 -6.70 -13.73
N ILE A 138 -0.05 -7.13 -13.53
CA ILE A 138 -0.39 -8.21 -12.59
C ILE A 138 -0.45 -9.57 -13.29
N GLY A 139 -0.84 -9.60 -14.57
CA GLY A 139 -1.12 -10.82 -15.32
C GLY A 139 0.00 -11.87 -15.33
N PRO A 140 1.28 -11.50 -15.43
CA PRO A 140 2.38 -12.46 -15.37
C PRO A 140 2.54 -13.16 -14.00
N TYR A 141 2.01 -12.57 -12.93
CA TYR A 141 2.24 -13.01 -11.55
C TYR A 141 1.10 -13.87 -11.01
N LYS A 142 1.10 -15.17 -11.37
CA LYS A 142 0.05 -16.14 -10.98
C LYS A 142 -0.26 -16.17 -9.47
N LYS A 143 0.76 -16.00 -8.62
CA LYS A 143 0.57 -15.94 -7.15
C LYS A 143 -0.25 -14.73 -6.72
N VAL A 144 -0.05 -13.58 -7.37
CA VAL A 144 -0.84 -12.37 -7.10
C VAL A 144 -2.28 -12.56 -7.58
N GLN A 145 -2.46 -13.15 -8.76
CA GLN A 145 -3.80 -13.49 -9.25
C GLN A 145 -4.55 -14.43 -8.30
N GLN A 146 -3.90 -15.51 -7.86
CA GLN A 146 -4.49 -16.43 -6.90
C GLN A 146 -4.83 -15.72 -5.58
N TRP A 147 -3.93 -14.90 -5.06
CA TRP A 147 -4.18 -14.12 -3.85
C TRP A 147 -5.41 -13.20 -3.99
N VAL A 148 -5.62 -12.57 -5.15
CA VAL A 148 -6.83 -11.75 -5.40
C VAL A 148 -8.10 -12.61 -5.33
N GLU A 149 -8.09 -13.80 -5.93
CA GLU A 149 -9.23 -14.72 -5.86
C GLU A 149 -9.46 -15.22 -4.44
N ASP A 150 -8.40 -15.58 -3.71
CA ASP A 150 -8.48 -16.01 -2.31
C ASP A 150 -9.06 -14.91 -1.41
N VAL A 151 -8.65 -13.64 -1.62
CA VAL A 151 -9.22 -12.48 -0.90
C VAL A 151 -10.70 -12.33 -1.24
N LYS A 152 -11.07 -12.45 -2.51
CA LYS A 152 -12.47 -12.34 -2.94
C LYS A 152 -13.33 -13.42 -2.29
N GLU A 153 -12.87 -14.67 -2.31
CA GLU A 153 -13.59 -15.79 -1.69
C GLU A 153 -13.70 -15.60 -0.17
N ALA A 154 -12.59 -15.27 0.50
CA ALA A 154 -12.56 -15.12 1.96
C ALA A 154 -13.37 -13.93 2.47
N THR A 155 -13.56 -12.89 1.67
CA THR A 155 -14.28 -11.67 2.06
C THR A 155 -15.69 -11.57 1.46
N ASN A 156 -16.17 -12.62 0.79
CA ASN A 156 -17.55 -12.67 0.31
C ASN A 156 -18.57 -12.84 1.46
N PRO A 157 -19.76 -12.21 1.37
CA PRO A 157 -20.29 -11.45 0.23
C PRO A 157 -19.82 -9.99 0.17
N HIS A 158 -19.10 -9.50 1.19
CA HIS A 158 -18.73 -8.09 1.32
C HIS A 158 -17.84 -7.59 0.18
N PHE A 159 -17.02 -8.46 -0.41
CA PHE A 159 -16.26 -8.13 -1.61
C PHE A 159 -17.17 -7.64 -2.73
N ASP A 160 -18.20 -8.42 -3.08
CA ASP A 160 -19.13 -8.10 -4.18
C ASP A 160 -19.99 -6.88 -3.83
N GLU A 161 -20.43 -6.73 -2.57
CA GLU A 161 -21.20 -5.57 -2.10
C GLU A 161 -20.40 -4.26 -2.28
N VAL A 162 -19.15 -4.24 -1.83
CA VAL A 162 -18.27 -3.07 -1.94
C VAL A 162 -17.93 -2.77 -3.40
N HIS A 163 -17.63 -3.79 -4.21
CA HIS A 163 -17.33 -3.59 -5.63
C HIS A 163 -18.52 -3.02 -6.40
N LYS A 164 -19.74 -3.49 -6.11
CA LYS A 164 -20.96 -2.91 -6.71
C LYS A 164 -21.08 -1.43 -6.38
N TYR A 165 -20.98 -1.06 -5.10
CA TYR A 165 -21.03 0.34 -4.67
C TYR A 165 -19.92 1.17 -5.34
N LEU A 166 -18.71 0.64 -5.38
CA LEU A 166 -17.56 1.30 -5.99
C LEU A 166 -17.81 1.61 -7.48
N PHE A 167 -18.31 0.63 -8.24
CA PHE A 167 -18.60 0.82 -9.66
C PHE A 167 -19.72 1.84 -9.90
N ASP A 168 -20.75 1.87 -9.04
CA ASP A 168 -21.81 2.87 -9.09
C ASP A 168 -21.26 4.29 -8.85
N VAL A 169 -20.35 4.44 -7.88
CA VAL A 169 -19.68 5.73 -7.61
C VAL A 169 -18.78 6.15 -8.77
N ILE A 170 -17.95 5.25 -9.29
CA ILE A 170 -17.09 5.53 -10.45
C ILE A 170 -17.94 5.97 -11.65
N ALA A 171 -19.04 5.27 -11.94
CA ALA A 171 -19.95 5.63 -13.02
C ALA A 171 -20.54 7.04 -12.82
N THR A 172 -20.93 7.37 -11.59
CA THR A 172 -21.46 8.70 -11.23
C THR A 172 -20.41 9.80 -11.40
N LEU A 173 -19.16 9.56 -11.00
CA LEU A 173 -18.07 10.52 -11.15
C LEU A 173 -17.72 10.74 -12.63
N LYS A 174 -17.71 9.69 -13.45
CA LYS A 174 -17.45 9.79 -14.90
C LYS A 174 -18.52 10.58 -15.66
N GLN A 175 -19.77 10.62 -15.19
CA GLN A 175 -20.83 11.42 -15.81
C GLN A 175 -20.74 12.93 -15.49
N LYS A 176 -19.98 13.30 -14.46
CA LYS A 176 -19.82 14.69 -14.00
C LYS A 176 -18.55 15.37 -14.52
N ALA A 177 -17.65 14.62 -15.14
CA ALA A 177 -16.39 15.10 -15.73
C ALA A 177 -16.58 15.38 -17.23
#